data_AF-A0A930VF39-F1
#
_entry.id   AF-A0A930VF39-F1
#
_cell.length_a   1.000
_cell.length_b   1.000
_cell.length_c   1.000
_cell.angle_alpha   90.00
_cell.angle_beta   90.00
_cell.angle_gamma   90.00
#
_symmetry.space_group_name_H-M   'P 1'
#
loop_
_entity.id
_entity.type
_entity.pdbx_description
1 polymer ?
#
loop_
_entity_poly.entity_id
_entity_poly.type
_entity_poly.pdbx_seq_one_letter_code
_entity_poly.pdbx_strand_id
1 'polypeptide(L)'
;MRNAYRILAGIICVEVVIQAMAVVFAVAGLGKYITDGNVVDKAALESEDLEFTGVVGFMVHGINGMMIIPLLGVALLVISFFAKVPGGVKWAGIVLGSIVVQVTAGLLGHDAPYIGLIHGLNAFILFGSAMNAARLARTADAGAASSPVAA
;
A
#
# COMPACT_ATOMS: atom_id res chain seq x y z
N MET A 1 12.01 19.05 5.15
CA MET A 1 10.98 18.11 4.66
C MET A 1 10.83 16.82 5.46
N ARG A 2 11.44 16.72 6.66
CA ARG A 2 11.43 15.47 7.44
C ARG A 2 10.06 15.04 7.93
N ASN A 3 9.25 15.97 8.43
CA ASN A 3 7.88 15.64 8.87
C ASN A 3 7.00 15.21 7.70
N ALA A 4 7.11 15.87 6.54
CA ALA A 4 6.40 15.46 5.32
C ALA A 4 6.79 14.02 4.90
N TYR A 5 8.09 13.70 4.90
CA TYR A 5 8.58 12.35 4.65
C TYR A 5 7.99 11.32 5.63
N ARG A 6 7.98 11.64 6.93
CA ARG A 6 7.41 10.77 7.98
C ARG A 6 5.92 10.53 7.78
N ILE A 7 5.17 11.59 7.48
CA ILE A 7 3.73 11.52 7.27
C ILE A 7 3.41 10.71 6.02
N LEU A 8 4.08 10.97 4.89
CA LEU A 8 3.87 10.22 3.65
C LEU A 8 4.15 8.72 3.84
N ALA A 9 5.27 8.37 4.48
CA ALA A 9 5.60 6.98 4.78
C ALA A 9 4.54 6.33 5.71
N GLY A 10 4.05 7.08 6.70
CA GLY A 10 2.97 6.64 7.57
C GLY A 10 1.64 6.43 6.84
N ILE A 11 1.27 7.34 5.93
CA ILE A 11 0.06 7.20 5.11
C ILE A 11 0.16 5.93 4.27
N ILE A 12 1.28 5.67 3.58
CA ILE A 12 1.46 4.44 2.79
C ILE A 12 1.23 3.19 3.64
N CYS A 13 1.67 3.16 4.91
CA CYS A 13 1.40 2.03 5.80
C CYS A 13 -0.10 1.84 6.05
N VAL A 14 -0.83 2.92 6.30
CA VAL A 14 -2.28 2.89 6.53
C VAL A 14 -3.02 2.44 5.27
N GLU A 15 -2.62 2.94 4.10
CA GLU A 15 -3.21 2.56 2.82
C GLU A 15 -3.06 1.05 2.54
N VAL A 16 -1.90 0.45 2.85
CA VAL A 16 -1.72 -1.02 2.73
C VAL A 16 -2.67 -1.78 3.67
N VAL A 17 -2.89 -1.28 4.89
CA VAL A 17 -3.86 -1.88 5.83
C VAL A 17 -5.28 -1.77 5.27
N ILE A 18 -5.66 -0.61 4.74
CA ILE A 18 -6.97 -0.39 4.11
C ILE A 18 -7.17 -1.36 2.94
N GLN A 19 -6.15 -1.60 2.11
CA GLN A 19 -6.25 -2.60 1.04
C GLN A 19 -6.51 -4.01 1.56
N ALA A 20 -5.78 -4.43 2.61
CA ALA A 20 -5.98 -5.74 3.20
C ALA A 20 -7.41 -5.89 3.77
N MET A 21 -7.92 -4.86 4.44
CA MET A 21 -9.30 -4.85 4.93
C MET A 21 -10.31 -4.91 3.78
N ALA A 22 -10.11 -4.11 2.73
CA ALA A 22 -11.00 -4.01 1.59
C ALA A 22 -11.11 -5.33 0.81
N VAL A 23 -9.99 -6.01 0.55
CA VAL A 23 -10.02 -7.28 -0.19
C VAL A 23 -10.65 -8.40 0.64
N VAL A 24 -10.41 -8.44 1.95
CA VAL A 24 -11.06 -9.42 2.84
C VAL A 24 -12.58 -9.17 2.91
N PHE A 25 -13.00 -7.92 3.02
CA PHE A 25 -14.42 -7.56 2.98
C PHE A 25 -15.07 -7.96 1.65
N ALA A 26 -14.39 -7.72 0.52
CA ALA A 26 -14.87 -8.10 -0.80
C ALA A 26 -15.02 -9.61 -0.97
N VAL A 27 -13.99 -10.38 -0.58
CA VAL A 27 -14.01 -11.84 -0.71
C VAL A 27 -15.04 -12.47 0.24
N ALA A 28 -15.18 -11.97 1.48
CA ALA A 28 -16.21 -12.45 2.40
C ALA A 28 -17.63 -12.14 1.87
N GLY A 29 -17.83 -10.94 1.33
CA GLY A 29 -19.05 -10.52 0.66
C GLY A 29 -19.41 -11.41 -0.53
N LEU A 30 -18.43 -11.68 -1.39
CA LEU A 30 -18.57 -12.58 -2.54
C LEU A 30 -18.95 -14.00 -2.10
N GLY A 31 -18.28 -14.53 -1.07
CA GLY A 31 -18.60 -15.85 -0.51
C GLY A 31 -20.04 -15.92 0.00
N LYS A 32 -20.51 -14.86 0.69
CA LYS A 32 -21.91 -14.77 1.11
C LYS A 32 -22.86 -14.70 -0.08
N TYR A 33 -22.58 -13.85 -1.07
CA TYR A 33 -23.41 -13.69 -2.26
C TYR A 33 -23.62 -15.02 -3.01
N ILE A 34 -22.55 -15.81 -3.15
CA ILE A 34 -22.59 -17.15 -3.73
C ILE A 34 -23.38 -18.12 -2.84
N THR A 35 -23.17 -18.08 -1.52
CA THR A 35 -23.89 -18.96 -0.57
C THR A 35 -25.41 -18.67 -0.55
N ASP A 36 -25.81 -17.44 -0.84
CA ASP A 36 -27.22 -17.04 -0.97
C ASP A 36 -27.85 -17.52 -2.31
N GLY A 37 -27.10 -18.27 -3.14
CA GLY A 37 -27.60 -18.92 -4.36
C GLY A 37 -27.30 -18.17 -5.66
N ASN A 38 -26.58 -17.05 -5.60
CA ASN A 38 -26.20 -16.28 -6.78
C ASN A 38 -24.98 -16.88 -7.48
N VAL A 39 -24.78 -16.50 -8.74
CA VAL A 39 -23.65 -16.93 -9.58
C VAL A 39 -22.85 -15.72 -10.00
N VAL A 40 -21.53 -15.79 -9.89
CA VAL A 40 -20.60 -14.80 -10.45
C VAL A 40 -19.77 -15.49 -11.52
N ASP A 41 -20.09 -15.20 -12.77
CA ASP A 41 -19.33 -15.63 -13.94
C ASP A 41 -18.63 -14.42 -14.60
N LYS A 42 -18.00 -14.65 -15.75
CA LYS A 42 -17.33 -13.57 -16.48
C LYS A 42 -18.30 -12.45 -16.88
N ALA A 43 -19.50 -12.79 -17.33
CA ALA A 43 -20.48 -11.79 -17.76
C ALA A 43 -20.94 -10.93 -16.59
N ALA A 44 -21.11 -11.53 -15.41
CA ALA A 44 -21.38 -10.79 -14.18
C ALA A 44 -20.22 -9.86 -13.78
N LEU A 45 -18.97 -10.30 -13.88
CA LEU A 45 -17.81 -9.45 -13.55
C LEU A 45 -17.60 -8.28 -14.52
N GLU A 46 -18.05 -8.42 -15.77
CA GLU A 46 -17.98 -7.37 -16.79
C GLU A 46 -19.23 -6.47 -16.79
N SER A 47 -20.26 -6.79 -15.99
CA SER A 47 -21.49 -5.99 -15.90
C SER A 47 -21.34 -4.84 -14.89
N GLU A 48 -22.01 -3.72 -15.19
CA GLU A 48 -22.14 -2.61 -14.23
C GLU A 48 -23.18 -2.90 -13.14
N ASP A 49 -23.95 -3.98 -13.29
CA ASP A 49 -25.07 -4.36 -12.43
C ASP A 49 -24.68 -5.34 -11.31
N LEU A 50 -23.42 -5.80 -11.27
CA LEU A 50 -22.96 -6.72 -10.21
C LEU A 50 -22.92 -5.99 -8.87
N GLU A 51 -23.95 -6.20 -8.06
CA GLU A 51 -24.09 -5.57 -6.76
C GLU A 51 -24.22 -6.63 -5.65
N PHE A 52 -23.32 -6.55 -4.67
CA PHE A 52 -23.43 -7.28 -3.42
C PHE A 52 -22.66 -6.56 -2.31
N THR A 53 -23.04 -6.81 -1.05
CA THR A 53 -22.31 -6.31 0.12
C THR A 53 -20.86 -6.79 0.06
N GLY A 54 -19.92 -5.87 -0.19
CA GLY A 54 -18.50 -6.20 -0.33
C GLY A 54 -17.90 -5.79 -1.67
N VAL A 55 -18.70 -5.63 -2.73
CA VAL A 55 -18.20 -5.35 -4.09
C VAL A 55 -17.30 -4.12 -4.16
N VAL A 56 -17.64 -3.07 -3.40
CA VAL A 56 -16.84 -1.84 -3.27
C VAL A 56 -15.42 -2.10 -2.75
N GLY A 57 -15.21 -3.18 -1.99
CA GLY A 57 -13.89 -3.56 -1.51
C GLY A 57 -12.91 -3.92 -2.63
N PHE A 58 -13.39 -4.51 -3.74
CA PHE A 58 -12.56 -4.74 -4.92
C PHE A 58 -12.15 -3.42 -5.58
N MET A 59 -13.10 -2.48 -5.72
CA MET A 59 -12.82 -1.15 -6.28
C MET A 59 -11.82 -0.38 -5.41
N VAL A 60 -12.04 -0.36 -4.09
CA VAL A 60 -11.13 0.29 -3.14
C VAL A 60 -9.74 -0.33 -3.21
N HIS A 61 -9.62 -1.67 -3.19
CA HIS A 61 -8.35 -2.36 -3.32
C HIS A 61 -7.61 -1.98 -4.61
N GLY A 62 -8.31 -2.02 -5.75
CA GLY A 62 -7.77 -1.69 -7.06
C GLY A 62 -7.31 -0.23 -7.18
N ILE A 63 -8.19 0.74 -6.91
CA ILE A 63 -7.87 2.18 -7.03
C ILE A 63 -6.74 2.56 -6.07
N ASN A 64 -6.80 2.06 -4.83
CA ASN A 64 -5.77 2.33 -3.84
C ASN A 64 -4.39 1.83 -4.29
N GLY A 65 -4.31 0.57 -4.73
CA GLY A 65 -3.06 -0.08 -5.13
C GLY A 65 -2.49 0.42 -6.45
N MET A 66 -3.35 0.77 -7.41
CA MET A 66 -2.93 1.19 -8.74
C MET A 66 -2.66 2.68 -8.87
N MET A 67 -3.30 3.52 -8.04
CA MET A 67 -3.25 4.98 -8.21
C MET A 67 -2.69 5.68 -6.96
N ILE A 68 -3.31 5.48 -5.81
CA ILE A 68 -3.03 6.28 -4.60
C ILE A 68 -1.65 5.93 -4.02
N ILE A 69 -1.37 4.65 -3.76
CA ILE A 69 -0.08 4.23 -3.23
C ILE A 69 1.08 4.57 -4.18
N PRO A 70 1.01 4.33 -5.51
CA PRO A 70 2.06 4.75 -6.44
C PRO A 70 2.34 6.25 -6.42
N LEU A 71 1.29 7.08 -6.41
CA LEU A 71 1.45 8.54 -6.32
C LEU A 71 2.17 8.93 -5.02
N LEU A 72 1.76 8.36 -3.89
CA LEU A 72 2.40 8.58 -2.59
C LEU A 72 3.86 8.09 -2.56
N GLY A 73 4.15 6.97 -3.22
CA GLY A 73 5.51 6.42 -3.33
C GLY A 73 6.45 7.34 -4.11
N VAL A 74 5.99 7.88 -5.23
CA VAL A 74 6.74 8.88 -6.01
C VAL A 74 6.94 10.14 -5.18
N ALA A 75 5.88 10.64 -4.53
CA ALA A 75 5.98 11.81 -3.66
C ALA A 75 6.98 11.57 -2.50
N LEU A 76 6.94 10.41 -1.85
CA LEU A 76 7.87 10.04 -0.78
C LEU A 76 9.32 10.07 -1.29
N LEU A 77 9.59 9.51 -2.48
CA LEU A 77 10.92 9.52 -3.09
C LEU A 77 11.39 10.95 -3.38
N VAL A 78 10.58 11.78 -4.02
CA VAL A 78 10.90 13.19 -4.29
C VAL A 78 11.23 13.92 -2.98
N ILE A 79 10.39 13.76 -1.97
CA ILE A 79 10.52 14.43 -0.67
C ILE A 79 11.75 13.93 0.10
N SER A 80 12.16 12.67 -0.11
CA SER A 80 13.29 12.05 0.59
C SER A 80 14.62 12.78 0.34
N PHE A 81 14.83 13.34 -0.85
CA PHE A 81 16.04 14.12 -1.18
C PHE A 81 16.19 15.39 -0.33
N PHE A 82 15.08 15.94 0.15
CA PHE A 82 15.04 17.17 0.96
C PHE A 82 14.79 16.90 2.45
N ALA A 83 14.55 15.64 2.83
CA ALA A 83 14.15 15.26 4.17
C ALA A 83 15.31 15.28 5.17
N LYS A 84 16.57 15.16 4.69
CA LYS A 84 17.79 15.06 5.52
C LYS A 84 17.64 14.00 6.62
N VAL A 85 17.07 12.86 6.26
CA VAL A 85 16.97 11.65 7.09
C VAL A 85 18.10 10.73 6.65
N PRO A 86 19.03 10.32 7.55
CA PRO A 86 20.05 9.34 7.22
C PRO A 86 19.42 8.06 6.64
N GLY A 87 19.84 7.67 5.44
CA GLY A 87 19.25 6.53 4.72
C GLY A 87 17.83 6.74 4.16
N GLY A 88 17.25 7.93 4.26
CA GLY A 88 15.86 8.21 3.84
C GLY A 88 15.62 7.94 2.34
N VAL A 89 16.54 8.36 1.48
CA VAL A 89 16.44 8.13 0.02
C VAL A 89 16.46 6.63 -0.30
N LYS A 90 17.33 5.85 0.36
CA LYS A 90 17.40 4.39 0.19
C LYS A 90 16.06 3.75 0.52
N TRP A 91 15.46 4.09 1.66
CA TRP A 91 14.20 3.49 2.08
C TRP A 91 13.01 3.95 1.23
N ALA A 92 12.98 5.20 0.78
CA ALA A 92 11.97 5.64 -0.19
C ALA A 92 12.11 4.89 -1.53
N GLY A 93 13.33 4.63 -1.98
CA GLY A 93 13.59 3.80 -3.17
C GLY A 93 13.12 2.35 -3.00
N ILE A 94 13.36 1.74 -1.83
CA ILE A 94 12.85 0.40 -1.50
C ILE A 94 11.32 0.40 -1.52
N VAL A 95 10.67 1.39 -0.89
CA VAL A 95 9.21 1.52 -0.89
C VAL A 95 8.69 1.62 -2.33
N LEU A 96 9.26 2.50 -3.16
CA LEU A 96 8.82 2.65 -4.56
C LEU A 96 9.06 1.36 -5.37
N GLY A 97 10.22 0.72 -5.21
CA GLY A 97 10.51 -0.57 -5.85
C GLY A 97 9.51 -1.65 -5.44
N SER A 98 9.19 -1.75 -4.15
CA SER A 98 8.15 -2.65 -3.65
C SER A 98 6.78 -2.30 -4.22
N ILE A 99 6.43 -1.03 -4.40
CA ILE A 99 5.15 -0.64 -5.04
C ILE A 99 5.11 -1.13 -6.50
N VAL A 100 6.19 -0.97 -7.25
CA VAL A 100 6.26 -1.46 -8.65
C VAL A 100 6.06 -2.98 -8.70
N VAL A 101 6.73 -3.73 -7.81
CA VAL A 101 6.54 -5.18 -7.70
C VAL A 101 5.10 -5.51 -7.30
N GLN A 102 4.51 -4.78 -6.36
CA GLN A 102 3.15 -5.00 -5.88
C GLN A 102 2.13 -4.86 -7.01
N VAL A 103 2.20 -3.75 -7.74
CA VAL A 103 1.30 -3.45 -8.87
C VAL A 103 1.46 -4.50 -9.96
N THR A 104 2.69 -4.81 -10.35
CA THR A 104 2.98 -5.80 -11.39
C THR A 104 2.43 -7.18 -11.00
N ALA A 105 2.68 -7.63 -9.77
CA ALA A 105 2.18 -8.91 -9.29
C ALA A 105 0.63 -8.93 -9.16
N GLY A 106 0.02 -7.80 -8.83
CA GLY A 106 -1.44 -7.66 -8.78
C GLY A 106 -2.07 -7.84 -10.16
N LEU A 107 -1.55 -7.14 -11.17
CA LEU A 107 -2.02 -7.24 -12.55
C LEU A 107 -1.81 -8.64 -13.13
N LEU A 108 -0.62 -9.22 -12.97
CA LEU A 108 -0.31 -10.56 -13.48
C LEU A 108 -1.06 -11.67 -12.71
N GLY A 109 -1.53 -11.39 -11.50
CA GLY A 109 -2.30 -12.33 -10.69
C GLY A 109 -3.64 -12.73 -11.33
N HIS A 110 -4.20 -11.88 -12.20
CA HIS A 110 -5.43 -12.17 -12.93
C HIS A 110 -5.26 -13.33 -13.93
N ASP A 111 -4.09 -13.46 -14.54
CA ASP A 111 -3.77 -14.53 -15.50
C ASP A 111 -3.11 -15.75 -14.83
N ALA A 112 -2.33 -15.50 -13.77
CA ALA A 112 -1.58 -16.52 -13.05
C ALA A 112 -1.82 -16.42 -11.54
N PRO A 113 -2.82 -17.13 -10.98
CA PRO A 113 -3.23 -16.96 -9.58
C PRO A 113 -2.11 -17.13 -8.55
N TYR A 114 -1.11 -17.98 -8.83
CA TYR A 114 0.04 -18.19 -7.96
C TYR A 114 0.93 -16.93 -7.80
N ILE A 115 0.92 -16.01 -8.77
CA ILE A 115 1.58 -14.70 -8.64
C ILE A 115 0.93 -13.86 -7.54
N GLY A 116 -0.35 -14.11 -7.23
CA GLY A 116 -1.04 -13.53 -6.07
C GLY A 116 -0.34 -13.82 -4.74
N LEU A 117 0.41 -14.93 -4.61
CA LEU A 117 1.21 -15.22 -3.42
C LEU A 117 2.38 -14.23 -3.27
N ILE A 118 3.02 -13.87 -4.38
CA ILE A 118 4.09 -12.86 -4.41
C ILE A 118 3.51 -11.49 -4.05
N HIS A 119 2.34 -11.16 -4.60
CA HIS A 119 1.61 -9.94 -4.26
C HIS A 119 1.30 -9.88 -2.75
N GLY A 120 0.77 -10.97 -2.17
CA GLY A 120 0.49 -11.06 -0.74
C GLY A 120 1.73 -10.87 0.13
N LEU A 121 2.85 -11.54 -0.19
CA LEU A 121 4.11 -11.39 0.55
C LEU A 121 4.69 -9.98 0.42
N ASN A 122 4.71 -9.43 -0.78
CA ASN A 122 5.30 -8.12 -1.03
C ASN A 122 4.50 -6.98 -0.38
N ALA A 123 3.21 -7.16 -0.11
CA ALA A 123 2.42 -6.20 0.69
C ALA A 123 3.02 -6.00 2.09
N PHE A 124 3.48 -7.08 2.74
CA PHE A 124 4.16 -7.00 4.04
C PHE A 124 5.54 -6.34 3.94
N ILE A 125 6.27 -6.58 2.85
CA ILE A 125 7.56 -5.92 2.59
C ILE A 125 7.36 -4.42 2.39
N LEU A 126 6.35 -4.02 1.60
CA LEU A 126 5.98 -2.63 1.38
C LEU A 126 5.58 -1.96 2.70
N PHE A 127 4.69 -2.58 3.47
CA PHE A 127 4.29 -2.07 4.78
C PHE A 127 5.49 -1.92 5.73
N GLY A 128 6.32 -2.96 5.85
CA GLY A 128 7.48 -2.96 6.74
C GLY A 128 8.53 -1.91 6.35
N SER A 129 8.80 -1.75 5.05
CA SER A 129 9.74 -0.75 4.55
C SER A 129 9.24 0.68 4.74
N ALA A 130 7.95 0.94 4.49
CA ALA A 130 7.32 2.23 4.75
C ALA A 130 7.30 2.56 6.25
N MET A 131 7.00 1.58 7.10
CA MET A 131 7.03 1.73 8.55
C MET A 131 8.45 2.07 9.03
N ASN A 132 9.46 1.39 8.49
CA ASN A 132 10.85 1.67 8.82
C ASN A 132 11.28 3.07 8.35
N ALA A 133 10.87 3.50 7.16
CA ALA A 133 11.07 4.87 6.70
C ALA A 133 10.49 5.90 7.68
N ALA A 134 9.24 5.73 8.11
CA ALA A 134 8.61 6.62 9.09
C ALA A 134 9.36 6.64 10.44
N ARG A 135 9.86 5.49 10.91
CA ARG A 135 10.64 5.38 12.15
C ARG A 135 11.97 6.12 12.07
N LEU A 136 12.71 5.99 10.97
CA LEU A 136 14.00 6.68 10.78
C LEU A 136 13.86 8.19 10.89
N ALA A 137 12.78 8.76 10.34
CA ALA A 137 12.52 10.18 10.44
C ALA A 137 12.27 10.63 11.90
N ARG A 138 11.55 9.83 12.70
CA ARG A 138 11.34 10.10 14.13
C ARG A 138 12.64 10.07 14.92
N THR A 139 13.50 9.08 14.68
CA THR A 139 14.79 8.97 15.37
C THR A 139 15.69 10.16 15.03
N ALA A 140 15.68 10.61 13.78
CA ALA A 140 16.44 11.79 13.35
C ALA A 140 15.96 13.09 14.03
N ASP A 141 14.67 13.19 14.38
CA ASP A 141 14.13 14.32 15.16
C ASP A 141 14.55 14.25 16.63
N ALA A 142 14.47 13.08 17.25
CA ALA A 142 14.89 12.89 18.64
C ALA A 142 16.39 13.19 18.85
N GLY A 143 17.26 12.74 17.93
CA GLY A 143 18.70 13.01 18.01
C GLY A 143 19.07 14.49 17.84
N ALA A 144 18.28 15.24 17.07
CA ALA A 144 18.48 16.68 16.92
C ALA A 144 18.10 17.45 18.20
N ALA A 145 17.05 17.02 18.90
CA ALA A 145 16.60 17.64 20.15
C ALA A 145 17.54 17.38 21.34
N SER A 146 18.32 16.29 21.31
CA SER A 146 19.23 15.90 22.39
C SER A 146 20.66 16.44 22.26
N SER A 147 20.98 17.21 21.22
CA SER A 147 22.32 17.78 21.05
C SER A 147 22.51 18.96 22.02
N PRO A 148 23.52 18.95 22.90
CA PRO A 148 23.74 20.05 23.83
C PRO A 148 24.10 21.32 23.04
N VAL A 149 23.44 22.43 23.37
CA VAL A 149 23.84 23.75 22.88
C VAL A 149 25.25 24.00 23.43
N ALA A 150 26.25 23.96 22.56
CA ALA A 150 27.60 24.36 22.94
C ALA A 150 27.54 25.83 23.37
N ALA A 151 27.83 26.07 24.65
CA ALA A 151 27.96 27.40 25.25
C ALA A 151 29.33 28.00 24.95
#